data_AF-A0A6N8GKN4-F1
#
_entry.id   AF-A0A6N8GKN4-F1
#
_cell.length_a   1.000
_cell.length_b   1.000
_cell.length_c   1.000
_cell.angle_alpha   90.00
_cell.angle_beta   90.00
_cell.angle_gamma   90.00
#
_symmetry.space_group_name_H-M   'P 1'
#
loop_
_entity.id
_entity.type
_entity.pdbx_description
1 polymer ?
#
loop_
_entity_poly.entity_id
_entity_poly.type
_entity_poly.pdbx_seq_one_letter_code
_entity_poly.pdbx_strand_id
1 'polypeptide(L)'
;MSGRAPEGGPPHHWIRQDEFEIPGVPDSFQRLWTPHRLAYVRGEDPSVREDPGCPFCHGPQRADEESLIVHRGEHCFVILNLFPYNPGHLMVCPYRHVADLTELGEEELRELTDLTRTAVSTIRRVASPHAFNVGINLGAAAGGSLSGHLHQHVVPRWNGDANFMPVLAGTKAIMQTLGDTRQDIADAWPEA
;
A
#
# COMPACT_ATOMS: atom_id res chain seq x y z
N MET A 1 -41.32 24.87 24.18
CA MET A 1 -41.56 24.21 22.88
C MET A 1 -41.94 25.33 21.91
N SER A 2 -41.28 25.62 20.80
CA SER A 2 -40.30 24.92 19.96
C SER A 2 -39.44 25.99 19.27
N GLY A 3 -38.11 25.82 19.25
CA GLY A 3 -37.22 26.69 18.49
C GLY A 3 -37.12 26.22 17.05
N ARG A 4 -37.41 27.10 16.08
CA ARG A 4 -37.06 26.91 14.66
C ARG A 4 -35.59 27.28 14.47
N ALA A 5 -34.81 26.38 13.87
CA ALA A 5 -33.47 26.69 13.36
C ALA A 5 -33.59 27.52 12.05
N PRO A 6 -32.66 28.45 11.78
CA PRO A 6 -32.62 29.15 10.49
C PRO A 6 -31.96 28.27 9.42
N GLU A 7 -32.61 28.21 8.26
CA GLU A 7 -32.11 27.58 7.02
C GLU A 7 -31.11 28.50 6.30
N GLY A 8 -30.12 27.90 5.62
CA GLY A 8 -29.51 28.45 4.41
C GLY A 8 -28.21 29.25 4.55
N GLY A 9 -27.07 28.55 4.63
CA GLY A 9 -25.77 29.06 4.18
C GLY A 9 -25.35 28.37 2.87
N PRO A 10 -24.60 29.03 1.97
CA PRO A 10 -24.35 28.51 0.62
C PRO A 10 -23.46 27.26 0.67
N PRO A 11 -23.64 26.30 -0.27
CA PRO A 11 -22.82 25.10 -0.29
C PRO A 11 -21.36 25.46 -0.61
N HIS A 12 -20.45 24.97 0.22
CA HIS A 12 -19.02 25.10 0.00
C HIS A 12 -18.61 24.31 -1.26
N HIS A 13 -18.46 25.01 -2.39
CA HIS A 13 -18.29 24.47 -3.75
C HIS A 13 -16.94 23.80 -4.07
N TRP A 14 -16.13 23.42 -3.08
CA TRP A 14 -14.78 22.86 -3.28
C TRP A 14 -14.62 21.39 -2.86
N ILE A 15 -15.68 20.75 -2.36
CA ILE A 15 -15.67 19.30 -2.11
C ILE A 15 -16.41 18.63 -3.26
N ARG A 16 -15.67 17.99 -4.16
CA ARG A 16 -16.26 17.05 -5.13
C ARG A 16 -16.74 15.83 -4.34
N GLN A 17 -18.04 15.71 -4.14
CA GLN A 17 -18.67 14.50 -3.62
C GLN A 17 -19.14 13.64 -4.79
N ASP A 18 -18.89 12.34 -4.73
CA ASP A 18 -19.49 11.39 -5.67
C ASP A 18 -20.98 11.16 -5.33
N GLU A 19 -21.83 11.08 -6.35
CA GLU A 19 -23.31 11.10 -6.25
C GLU A 19 -23.94 9.71 -6.01
N PHE A 20 -23.69 9.04 -4.87
CA PHE A 20 -24.64 8.00 -4.44
C PHE A 20 -24.64 7.70 -2.93
N GLU A 21 -25.82 7.31 -2.42
CA GLU A 21 -26.06 6.82 -1.05
C GLU A 21 -26.32 5.30 -1.04
N ILE A 22 -25.90 4.61 0.02
CA ILE A 22 -26.13 3.17 0.23
C ILE A 22 -26.95 2.93 1.52
N PRO A 23 -28.09 2.20 1.49
CA PRO A 23 -28.88 1.88 2.68
C PRO A 23 -28.46 0.55 3.36
N GLY A 24 -28.49 0.49 4.70
CA GLY A 24 -28.38 -0.74 5.51
C GLY A 24 -27.31 -0.69 6.62
N VAL A 25 -27.78 -0.71 7.88
CA VAL A 25 -27.09 -0.39 9.16
C VAL A 25 -26.08 -1.49 9.63
N PRO A 26 -25.43 -1.36 10.81
CA PRO A 26 -24.09 -0.82 11.10
C PRO A 26 -23.04 -1.90 11.42
N ASP A 27 -21.79 -1.74 10.97
CA ASP A 27 -20.66 -2.45 11.60
C ASP A 27 -19.38 -1.62 11.59
N SER A 28 -18.73 -1.62 12.75
CA SER A 28 -17.47 -0.97 13.08
C SER A 28 -16.33 -1.42 12.14
N PHE A 29 -15.49 -0.47 11.71
CA PHE A 29 -14.24 -0.63 10.92
C PHE A 29 -14.25 -0.46 9.38
N GLN A 30 -15.28 0.10 8.74
CA GLN A 30 -15.29 0.21 7.26
C GLN A 30 -15.09 1.61 6.66
N ARG A 31 -15.01 2.68 7.44
CA ARG A 31 -15.02 4.04 6.87
C ARG A 31 -13.68 4.74 7.05
N LEU A 32 -12.72 4.27 6.25
CA LEU A 32 -11.94 5.11 5.32
C LEU A 32 -10.71 4.39 4.73
N TRP A 33 -10.52 3.09 4.96
CA TRP A 33 -9.64 2.23 4.15
C TRP A 33 -10.08 0.75 4.11
N THR A 34 -11.37 0.49 3.86
CA THR A 34 -11.88 -0.90 3.88
C THR A 34 -13.10 -1.25 2.99
N PRO A 35 -13.46 -0.51 1.93
CA PRO A 35 -14.26 -1.12 0.86
C PRO A 35 -13.38 -1.87 -0.14
N HIS A 36 -12.34 -1.23 -0.69
CA HIS A 36 -11.52 -1.80 -1.77
C HIS A 36 -10.65 -2.98 -1.35
N ARG A 37 -10.09 -2.99 -0.14
CA ARG A 37 -9.33 -4.15 0.34
C ARG A 37 -10.23 -5.37 0.53
N LEU A 38 -11.45 -5.17 1.04
CA LEU A 38 -12.44 -6.23 1.21
C LEU A 38 -13.01 -6.66 -0.15
N ALA A 39 -13.30 -5.74 -1.05
CA ALA A 39 -13.71 -6.04 -2.42
C ALA A 39 -12.61 -6.76 -3.20
N TYR A 40 -11.35 -6.34 -3.12
CA TYR A 40 -10.20 -7.02 -3.72
C TYR A 40 -10.01 -8.44 -3.16
N VAL A 41 -10.02 -8.59 -1.82
CA VAL A 41 -9.90 -9.91 -1.16
C VAL A 41 -11.11 -10.81 -1.45
N ARG A 42 -12.29 -10.23 -1.69
CA ARG A 42 -13.52 -10.94 -2.06
C ARG A 42 -13.71 -11.10 -3.57
N GLY A 43 -12.84 -10.52 -4.41
CA GLY A 43 -12.98 -10.52 -5.87
C GLY A 43 -14.12 -9.65 -6.42
N GLU A 44 -14.65 -8.72 -5.63
CA GLU A 44 -15.82 -7.87 -5.94
C GLU A 44 -15.43 -6.47 -6.45
N ASP A 45 -14.13 -6.17 -6.65
CA ASP A 45 -13.68 -4.86 -7.16
C ASP A 45 -13.69 -4.83 -8.71
N PRO A 46 -14.60 -4.05 -9.35
CA PRO A 46 -14.72 -4.00 -10.81
C PRO A 46 -13.57 -3.27 -11.51
N SER A 47 -12.67 -2.61 -10.77
CA SER A 47 -11.46 -1.98 -11.32
C SER A 47 -10.29 -2.95 -11.49
N VAL A 48 -10.39 -4.14 -10.89
CA VAL A 48 -9.44 -5.24 -11.07
C VAL A 48 -10.01 -6.14 -12.16
N ARG A 49 -9.43 -6.06 -13.36
CA ARG A 49 -9.68 -7.09 -14.39
C ARG A 49 -9.38 -8.45 -13.77
N GLU A 50 -10.33 -9.38 -13.88
CA GLU A 50 -10.16 -10.80 -13.56
C GLU A 50 -9.05 -11.41 -14.43
N ASP A 51 -7.80 -11.11 -14.11
CA ASP A 51 -6.67 -11.93 -14.50
C ASP A 51 -6.37 -12.78 -13.27
N PRO A 52 -6.67 -14.10 -13.26
CA PRO A 52 -6.51 -14.97 -12.09
C PRO A 52 -5.04 -15.19 -11.68
N GLY A 53 -4.11 -14.41 -12.21
CA GLY A 53 -2.68 -14.52 -11.98
C GLY A 53 -2.17 -13.65 -10.84
N CYS A 54 -0.96 -13.98 -10.37
CA CYS A 54 -0.32 -13.27 -9.27
C CYS A 54 0.08 -11.83 -9.70
N PRO A 55 -0.32 -10.78 -8.96
CA PRO A 55 0.00 -9.40 -9.34
C PRO A 55 1.52 -9.14 -9.35
N PHE A 56 2.30 -9.85 -8.54
CA PHE A 56 3.76 -9.75 -8.51
C PHE A 56 4.43 -10.45 -9.70
N CYS A 57 3.75 -11.38 -10.37
CA CYS A 57 4.23 -11.95 -11.64
C CYS A 57 3.89 -11.04 -12.84
N HIS A 58 2.72 -10.39 -12.81
CA HIS A 58 2.26 -9.54 -13.90
C HIS A 58 2.81 -8.11 -13.84
N GLY A 59 3.01 -7.55 -12.64
CA GLY A 59 3.51 -6.18 -12.46
C GLY A 59 4.82 -5.92 -13.20
N PRO A 60 5.84 -6.77 -13.05
CA PRO A 60 7.10 -6.64 -13.79
C PRO A 60 6.97 -6.67 -15.32
N GLN A 61 5.85 -7.13 -15.89
CA GLN A 61 5.64 -7.19 -17.34
C GLN A 61 5.10 -5.87 -17.93
N ARG A 62 4.74 -4.89 -17.08
CA ARG A 62 4.22 -3.59 -17.48
C ARG A 62 5.24 -2.48 -17.23
N ALA A 63 4.92 -1.26 -17.65
CA ALA A 63 5.71 -0.09 -17.31
C ALA A 63 5.75 0.17 -15.79
N ASP A 64 6.80 0.83 -15.33
CA ASP A 64 7.05 1.01 -13.91
C ASP A 64 6.01 1.91 -13.25
N GLU A 65 5.57 2.95 -13.95
CA GLU A 65 4.52 3.87 -13.52
C GLU A 65 3.17 3.17 -13.37
N GLU A 66 2.86 2.23 -14.28
CA GLU A 66 1.60 1.47 -14.28
C GLU A 66 1.52 0.45 -13.17
N SER A 67 2.67 -0.11 -12.77
CA SER A 67 2.76 -1.13 -11.72
C SER A 67 3.29 -0.59 -10.40
N LEU A 68 3.54 0.72 -10.29
CA LEU A 68 4.15 1.36 -9.13
C LEU A 68 5.51 0.75 -8.74
N ILE A 69 6.25 0.26 -9.74
CA ILE A 69 7.61 -0.23 -9.56
C ILE A 69 8.54 0.98 -9.36
N VAL A 70 9.38 0.86 -8.34
CA VAL A 70 10.37 1.86 -7.94
C VAL A 70 11.74 1.49 -8.48
N HIS A 71 12.07 0.20 -8.45
CA HIS A 71 13.37 -0.29 -8.89
C HIS A 71 13.30 -1.75 -9.34
N ARG A 72 14.13 -2.11 -10.32
CA ARG A 72 14.28 -3.46 -10.86
C ARG A 72 15.72 -3.91 -10.68
N GLY A 73 15.90 -4.94 -9.86
CA GLY A 73 17.14 -5.69 -9.75
C GLY A 73 17.18 -6.86 -10.73
N GLU A 74 18.12 -7.78 -10.50
CA GLU A 74 18.38 -8.97 -11.32
C GLU A 74 17.42 -10.12 -10.99
N HIS A 75 17.25 -10.45 -9.71
CA HIS A 75 16.38 -11.50 -9.18
C HIS A 75 15.15 -10.96 -8.43
N CYS A 76 15.23 -9.72 -7.92
CA CYS A 76 14.18 -9.06 -7.16
C CYS A 76 13.84 -7.68 -7.73
N PHE A 77 12.66 -7.18 -7.37
CA PHE A 77 12.20 -5.83 -7.69
C PHE A 77 11.52 -5.18 -6.49
N VAL A 78 11.35 -3.86 -6.57
CA VAL A 78 10.78 -3.03 -5.51
C VAL A 78 9.53 -2.33 -6.03
N ILE A 79 8.42 -2.49 -5.32
CA ILE A 79 7.09 -2.03 -5.73
C ILE A 79 6.37 -1.36 -4.56
N LEU A 80 5.64 -0.27 -4.80
CA LEU A 80 4.79 0.31 -3.75
C LEU A 80 3.61 -0.60 -3.42
N ASN A 81 3.19 -0.57 -2.17
CA ASN A 81 1.92 -1.19 -1.81
C ASN A 81 0.75 -0.31 -2.24
N LEU A 82 -0.18 -0.87 -3.02
CA LEU A 82 -1.40 -0.20 -3.47
C LEU A 82 -2.30 0.23 -2.30
N PHE A 83 -2.23 -0.49 -1.18
CA PHE A 83 -2.95 -0.20 0.06
C PHE A 83 -1.93 0.09 1.18
N PRO A 84 -1.26 1.26 1.14
CA PRO A 84 -0.13 1.53 2.01
C PRO A 84 -0.57 1.78 3.47
N TYR A 85 0.22 1.30 4.44
CA TYR A 85 0.01 1.66 5.85
C TYR A 85 0.41 3.11 6.12
N ASN A 86 1.43 3.61 5.41
CA ASN A 86 1.96 4.97 5.45
C ASN A 86 2.52 5.31 4.06
N PRO A 87 2.61 6.61 3.69
CA PRO A 87 3.37 7.02 2.50
C PRO A 87 4.76 6.38 2.48
N GLY A 88 5.16 5.84 1.34
CA GLY A 88 6.42 5.11 1.18
C GLY A 88 6.39 3.64 1.64
N HIS A 89 5.23 3.09 1.98
CA HIS A 89 5.08 1.65 2.18
C HIS A 89 5.33 0.93 0.85
N LEU A 90 6.43 0.18 0.81
CA LEU A 90 6.83 -0.62 -0.35
C LEU A 90 7.07 -2.08 0.02
N MET A 91 7.25 -2.90 -1.00
CA MET A 91 7.56 -4.31 -0.91
C MET A 91 8.76 -4.63 -1.80
N VAL A 92 9.63 -5.51 -1.32
CA VAL A 92 10.68 -6.15 -2.12
C VAL A 92 10.24 -7.57 -2.43
N CYS A 93 10.20 -7.92 -3.72
CA CYS A 93 9.65 -9.18 -4.20
C CYS A 93 10.63 -9.87 -5.15
N PRO A 94 10.82 -11.20 -5.08
CA PRO A 94 11.51 -11.94 -6.11
C PRO A 94 10.67 -11.96 -7.40
N TYR A 95 11.30 -12.02 -8.57
CA TYR A 95 10.58 -12.25 -9.84
C TYR A 95 9.97 -13.65 -9.88
N ARG A 96 10.69 -14.65 -9.34
CA ARG A 96 10.22 -16.03 -9.28
C ARG A 96 9.04 -16.14 -8.32
N HIS A 97 8.00 -16.86 -8.74
CA HIS A 97 6.82 -17.11 -7.93
C HIS A 97 7.13 -18.18 -6.87
N VAL A 98 7.41 -17.72 -5.65
CA VAL A 98 7.68 -18.57 -4.48
C VAL A 98 6.93 -18.05 -3.28
N ALA A 99 6.40 -18.95 -2.46
CA ALA A 99 5.58 -18.57 -1.33
C ALA A 99 6.39 -18.45 -0.03
N ASP A 100 7.48 -19.22 0.08
CA ASP A 100 8.21 -19.38 1.33
C ASP A 100 9.66 -18.86 1.26
N LEU A 101 10.14 -18.34 2.39
CA LEU A 101 11.49 -17.80 2.51
C LEU A 101 12.56 -18.89 2.32
N THR A 102 12.25 -20.13 2.71
CA THR A 102 13.15 -21.28 2.60
C THR A 102 13.33 -21.77 1.15
N GLU A 103 12.49 -21.31 0.23
CA GLU A 103 12.56 -21.67 -1.19
C GLU A 103 13.46 -20.72 -1.99
N LEU A 104 13.92 -19.60 -1.41
CA LEU A 104 14.80 -18.64 -2.08
C LEU A 104 16.21 -19.22 -2.29
N GLY A 105 16.76 -18.99 -3.48
CA GLY A 105 18.18 -19.21 -3.75
C GLY A 105 19.05 -18.19 -3.02
N GLU A 106 20.36 -18.47 -2.92
CA GLU A 106 21.30 -17.59 -2.21
C GLU A 106 21.39 -16.18 -2.85
N GLU A 107 21.33 -16.10 -4.18
CA GLU A 107 21.36 -14.85 -4.93
C GLU A 107 20.07 -14.03 -4.72
N GLU A 108 18.90 -14.68 -4.78
CA GLU A 108 17.60 -14.06 -4.49
C GLU A 108 17.56 -13.52 -3.06
N LEU A 109 18.00 -14.30 -2.07
CA LEU A 109 17.99 -13.89 -0.66
C LEU A 109 18.95 -12.72 -0.38
N ARG A 110 20.14 -12.75 -0.99
CA ARG A 110 21.10 -11.66 -0.92
C ARG A 110 20.50 -10.38 -1.49
N GLU A 111 19.98 -10.44 -2.71
CA GLU A 111 19.44 -9.27 -3.38
C GLU A 111 18.18 -8.73 -2.69
N LEU A 112 17.28 -9.60 -2.20
CA LEU A 112 16.14 -9.21 -1.37
C LEU A 112 16.60 -8.35 -0.18
N THR A 113 17.68 -8.77 0.48
CA THR A 113 18.26 -8.07 1.64
C THR A 113 18.92 -6.75 1.22
N ASP A 114 19.69 -6.73 0.13
CA ASP A 114 20.39 -5.54 -0.35
C ASP A 114 19.40 -4.47 -0.86
N LEU A 115 18.35 -4.87 -1.58
CA LEU A 115 17.26 -3.97 -1.97
C LEU A 115 16.48 -3.46 -0.78
N THR A 116 16.25 -4.28 0.25
CA THR A 116 15.60 -3.84 1.50
C THR A 116 16.44 -2.79 2.23
N ARG A 117 17.77 -2.97 2.31
CA ARG A 117 18.68 -1.98 2.88
C ARG A 117 18.65 -0.68 2.09
N THR A 118 18.63 -0.77 0.76
CA THR A 118 18.55 0.38 -0.15
C THR A 118 17.23 1.12 0.00
N ALA A 119 16.10 0.40 0.07
CA ALA A 119 14.79 0.97 0.31
C ALA A 119 14.74 1.79 1.61
N VAL A 120 15.22 1.22 2.72
CA VAL A 120 15.25 1.90 4.03
C VAL A 120 16.11 3.17 3.95
N SER A 121 17.29 3.10 3.33
CA SER A 121 18.18 4.26 3.16
C SER A 121 17.53 5.36 2.31
N THR A 122 16.92 4.99 1.20
CA THR A 122 16.29 5.90 0.24
C THR A 122 15.08 6.59 0.87
N ILE A 123 14.16 5.83 1.47
CA ILE A 123 12.99 6.40 2.16
C ILE A 123 13.44 7.32 3.31
N ARG A 124 14.51 6.97 4.02
CA ARG A 124 15.06 7.83 5.08
C ARG A 124 15.47 9.20 4.54
N ARG A 125 16.10 9.26 3.37
CA ARG A 125 16.50 10.51 2.71
C ARG A 125 15.31 11.31 2.19
N VAL A 126 14.33 10.65 1.57
CA VAL A 126 13.19 11.30 0.92
C VAL A 126 12.17 11.84 1.93
N ALA A 127 11.85 11.06 2.96
CA ALA A 127 10.69 11.34 3.82
C ALA A 127 11.01 11.53 5.30
N SER A 128 12.27 11.29 5.73
CA SER A 128 12.70 11.42 7.13
C SER A 128 11.78 10.76 8.18
N PRO A 129 11.35 9.49 8.01
CA PRO A 129 10.63 8.76 9.06
C PRO A 129 11.47 8.58 10.32
N HIS A 130 10.78 8.48 11.45
CA HIS A 130 11.39 8.25 12.76
C HIS A 130 11.82 6.80 12.97
N ALA A 131 11.14 5.84 12.32
CA ALA A 131 11.41 4.41 12.44
C ALA A 131 10.90 3.64 11.21
N PHE A 132 11.15 2.33 11.19
CA PHE A 132 10.65 1.41 10.15
C PHE A 132 10.15 0.11 10.78
N ASN A 133 9.11 -0.47 10.18
CA ASN A 133 8.81 -1.89 10.31
C ASN A 133 9.26 -2.59 9.02
N VAL A 134 10.01 -3.68 9.16
CA VAL A 134 10.42 -4.53 8.05
C VAL A 134 10.02 -5.96 8.38
N GLY A 135 9.33 -6.65 7.48
CA GLY A 135 8.82 -7.99 7.79
C GLY A 135 8.19 -8.71 6.61
N ILE A 136 8.00 -10.02 6.79
CA ILE A 136 7.40 -10.93 5.83
C ILE A 136 6.30 -11.70 6.56
N ASN A 137 5.13 -11.84 5.93
CA ASN A 137 4.05 -12.68 6.43
C ASN A 137 4.04 -13.99 5.63
N LEU A 138 4.39 -15.10 6.27
CA LEU A 138 4.45 -16.42 5.63
C LEU A 138 3.18 -17.22 5.92
N GLY A 139 2.49 -17.65 4.86
CA GLY A 139 1.23 -18.39 4.95
C GLY A 139 0.00 -17.52 5.27
N ALA A 140 -1.18 -18.02 4.93
CA ALA A 140 -2.44 -17.29 5.09
C ALA A 140 -2.74 -16.89 6.54
N ALA A 141 -2.39 -17.73 7.51
CA ALA A 141 -2.62 -17.48 8.93
C ALA A 141 -1.81 -16.28 9.48
N ALA A 142 -0.70 -15.92 8.84
CA ALA A 142 0.12 -14.76 9.23
C ALA A 142 -0.44 -13.42 8.70
N GLY A 143 -1.62 -13.43 8.06
CA GLY A 143 -2.23 -12.23 7.49
C GLY A 143 -1.74 -11.87 6.09
N GLY A 144 -1.05 -12.78 5.41
CA GLY A 144 -0.66 -12.64 4.00
C GLY A 144 -1.86 -12.88 3.08
N SER A 145 -2.55 -11.82 2.67
CA SER A 145 -3.64 -11.91 1.67
C SER A 145 -3.14 -12.34 0.28
N LEU A 146 -1.83 -12.23 0.03
CA LEU A 146 -1.12 -12.67 -1.17
C LEU A 146 -0.03 -13.70 -0.81
N SER A 147 -0.36 -14.68 0.02
CA SER A 147 0.62 -15.64 0.56
C SER A 147 1.25 -16.58 -0.48
N GLY A 148 0.78 -16.59 -1.73
CA GLY A 148 1.36 -17.41 -2.79
C GLY A 148 2.66 -16.87 -3.37
N HIS A 149 2.98 -15.60 -3.12
CA HIS A 149 4.20 -14.97 -3.62
C HIS A 149 4.81 -14.11 -2.52
N LEU A 150 6.03 -14.45 -2.11
CA LEU A 150 6.78 -13.81 -1.03
C LEU A 150 7.03 -12.33 -1.33
N HIS A 151 6.78 -11.48 -0.36
CA HIS A 151 7.05 -10.05 -0.46
C HIS A 151 7.43 -9.51 0.91
N GLN A 152 8.57 -8.82 0.98
CA GLN A 152 9.07 -8.21 2.20
C GLN A 152 8.61 -6.76 2.29
N HIS A 153 7.79 -6.47 3.29
CA HIS A 153 7.29 -5.13 3.54
C HIS A 153 8.39 -4.24 4.14
N VAL A 154 8.47 -3.00 3.66
CA VAL A 154 9.20 -1.90 4.30
C VAL A 154 8.21 -0.77 4.55
N VAL A 155 7.91 -0.53 5.82
CA VAL A 155 6.89 0.43 6.26
C VAL A 155 7.58 1.55 7.05
N PRO A 156 7.69 2.78 6.52
CA PRO A 156 8.18 3.92 7.28
C PRO A 156 7.17 4.31 8.36
N ARG A 157 7.67 4.75 9.51
CA ARG A 157 6.87 5.07 10.71
C ARG A 157 7.21 6.46 11.25
N TRP A 158 6.18 7.15 11.72
CA TRP A 158 6.33 8.42 12.43
C TRP A 158 5.65 8.36 13.80
N ASN A 159 6.21 9.09 14.78
CA ASN A 159 5.55 9.27 16.06
C ASN A 159 4.17 9.90 15.84
N GLY A 160 3.12 9.24 16.35
CA GLY A 160 1.73 9.68 16.18
C GLY A 160 1.09 9.34 14.83
N ASP A 161 1.72 8.50 13.99
CA ASP A 161 1.12 8.05 12.72
C ASP A 161 -0.11 7.13 12.90
N ALA A 162 -0.27 6.58 14.11
CA ALA A 162 -1.50 6.00 14.63
C ALA A 162 -2.09 6.98 15.66
N ASN A 163 -2.86 7.95 15.17
CA ASN A 163 -3.61 8.88 16.03
C ASN A 163 -5.06 8.40 16.20
N PHE A 164 -5.90 9.23 16.82
CA PHE A 164 -7.30 8.88 17.09
C PHE A 164 -8.12 8.63 15.81
N MET A 165 -7.72 9.15 14.64
CA MET A 165 -8.47 9.00 13.39
C MET A 165 -8.48 7.54 12.89
N PRO A 166 -7.34 6.83 12.77
CA PRO A 166 -7.38 5.40 12.43
C PRO A 166 -8.10 4.55 13.47
N VAL A 167 -7.96 4.89 14.75
CA VAL A 167 -8.45 4.06 15.86
C VAL A 167 -9.94 4.24 16.12
N LEU A 168 -10.45 5.47 16.11
CA LEU A 168 -11.85 5.79 16.41
C LEU A 168 -12.70 5.93 15.15
N ALA A 169 -12.14 6.47 14.08
CA ALA A 169 -12.87 6.73 12.84
C ALA A 169 -12.59 5.69 11.74
N GLY A 170 -11.65 4.74 11.95
CA GLY A 170 -11.26 3.79 10.89
C GLY A 170 -10.63 4.47 9.67
N THR A 171 -10.10 5.68 9.86
CA THR A 171 -9.64 6.58 8.79
C THR A 171 -8.17 6.87 8.91
N LYS A 172 -7.42 6.75 7.81
CA LYS A 172 -6.05 7.28 7.74
C LYS A 172 -5.91 8.26 6.59
N ALA A 173 -5.58 9.50 6.91
CA ALA A 173 -5.24 10.51 5.91
C ALA A 173 -3.82 10.25 5.37
N ILE A 174 -3.72 10.09 4.06
CA ILE A 174 -2.45 10.00 3.32
C ILE A 174 -2.42 11.20 2.39
N MET A 175 -1.46 12.10 2.61
CA MET A 175 -1.43 13.43 1.98
C MET A 175 -0.71 13.47 0.63
N GLN A 176 -0.21 12.32 0.14
CA GLN A 176 0.56 12.21 -1.09
C GLN A 176 0.01 11.06 -1.95
N THR A 177 0.00 11.25 -3.27
CA THR A 177 -0.46 10.20 -4.20
C THR A 177 0.58 9.09 -4.32
N LEU A 178 0.13 7.89 -4.69
CA LEU A 178 1.05 6.77 -4.95
C LEU A 178 2.01 7.08 -6.11
N GLY A 179 1.55 7.79 -7.13
CA GLY A 179 2.37 8.18 -8.28
C GLY A 179 3.51 9.12 -7.86
N ASP A 180 3.19 10.17 -7.11
CA ASP A 180 4.21 11.12 -6.61
C ASP A 180 5.20 10.40 -5.68
N THR A 181 4.70 9.58 -4.75
CA THR A 181 5.55 8.80 -3.84
C THR A 181 6.47 7.84 -4.60
N ARG A 182 5.98 7.20 -5.67
CA ARG A 182 6.80 6.31 -6.50
C ARG A 182 7.91 7.11 -7.16
N GLN A 183 7.57 8.25 -7.76
CA GLN A 183 8.52 9.13 -8.44
C GLN A 183 9.61 9.61 -7.50
N ASP A 184 9.25 10.16 -6.33
CA ASP A 184 10.20 10.67 -5.34
C ASP A 184 11.21 9.60 -4.88
N ILE A 185 10.75 8.36 -4.68
CA ILE A 185 11.60 7.26 -4.25
C ILE A 185 12.45 6.72 -5.41
N ALA A 186 11.88 6.62 -6.62
CA ALA A 186 12.60 6.16 -7.81
C ALA A 186 13.73 7.13 -8.19
N ASP A 187 13.47 8.44 -8.17
CA ASP A 187 14.47 9.49 -8.47
C ASP A 187 15.58 9.54 -7.42
N ALA A 188 15.28 9.18 -6.18
CA ALA A 188 16.26 9.14 -5.10
C ALA A 188 17.03 7.81 -5.00
N TRP A 189 16.64 6.81 -5.79
CA TRP A 189 17.27 5.49 -5.78
C TRP A 189 18.71 5.59 -6.31
N PRO A 190 19.70 4.99 -5.64
CA PRO A 190 21.08 5.07 -6.11
C PRO A 190 21.27 4.39 -7.47
N GLU A 191 22.07 5.01 -8.34
CA GLU A 191 22.58 4.37 -9.55
C GLU A 191 23.53 3.22 -9.18
N ALA A 192 23.55 2.16 -10.00
CA ALA A 192 24.35 0.95 -9.79
C ALA A 192 25.84 1.16 -10.10
#